data_AF-X1QYE1-F1
#
_entry.id   AF-X1QYE1-F1
#
_cell.length_a   1.000
_cell.length_b   1.000
_cell.length_c   1.000
_cell.angle_alpha   90.00
_cell.angle_beta   90.00
_cell.angle_gamma   90.00
#
_symmetry.space_group_name_H-M   'P 1'
#
loop_
_entity.id
_entity.type
_entity.pdbx_description
1 polymer ?
#
loop_
_entity_poly.entity_id
_entity_poly.type
_entity_poly.pdbx_seq_one_letter_code
_entity_poly.pdbx_strand_id
1 'polypeptide(L)'
;MISNMAKYHFAENFHQCVKALQDIAGGLLITAPTYKDYQNPDIQKDIEKYLGGKAGIPTEHRLRMLQLIRRLLSLETEVLAVHAEGSLQAQRMTIYFESLPEIDKY
;
A
#
# COMPACT_ATOMS: atom_id res chain seq x y z
N MET A 1 -1.11 -25.14 9.43
CA MET A 1 -1.41 -25.04 7.97
C MET A 1 -2.12 -23.75 7.55
N ILE A 2 -3.37 -23.49 7.99
CA ILE A 2 -4.18 -22.36 7.46
C ILE A 2 -3.53 -20.98 7.65
N SER A 3 -2.89 -20.75 8.80
CA SER A 3 -2.19 -19.47 9.07
C SER A 3 -1.06 -19.21 8.07
N ASN A 4 -0.19 -20.20 7.82
CA ASN A 4 0.91 -20.07 6.87
C ASN A 4 0.41 -19.85 5.44
N MET A 5 -0.67 -20.53 5.03
CA MET A 5 -1.30 -20.31 3.74
C MET A 5 -1.83 -18.88 3.60
N ALA A 6 -2.51 -18.37 4.64
CA ALA A 6 -3.03 -17.00 4.66
C ALA A 6 -1.91 -15.96 4.59
N LYS A 7 -0.85 -16.11 5.41
CA LYS A 7 0.30 -15.20 5.40
C LYS A 7 1.03 -15.22 4.06
N TYR A 8 1.24 -16.41 3.47
CA TYR A 8 1.87 -16.54 2.15
C TYR A 8 1.03 -15.85 1.07
N HIS A 9 -0.28 -16.13 1.02
CA HIS A 9 -1.17 -15.52 0.04
C HIS A 9 -1.21 -13.99 0.15
N PHE A 10 -1.30 -13.46 1.37
CA PHE A 10 -1.25 -12.02 1.59
C PHE A 10 0.08 -11.41 1.11
N ALA A 11 1.21 -11.94 1.59
CA ALA A 11 2.54 -11.38 1.33
C ALA A 11 2.94 -11.44 -0.16
N GLU A 12 2.63 -12.54 -0.84
CA GLU A 12 2.92 -12.74 -2.27
C GLU A 12 2.11 -11.76 -3.16
N ASN A 13 0.88 -11.42 -2.76
CA ASN A 13 -0.03 -10.61 -3.56
C ASN A 13 -0.07 -9.13 -3.16
N PHE A 14 0.48 -8.75 -2.00
CA PHE A 14 0.41 -7.38 -1.49
C PHE A 14 0.92 -6.34 -2.49
N HIS A 15 2.06 -6.60 -3.13
CA HIS A 15 2.65 -5.67 -4.10
C HIS A 15 1.85 -5.55 -5.41
N GLN A 16 1.02 -6.54 -5.75
CA GLN A 16 0.07 -6.42 -6.86
C GLN A 16 -1.06 -5.45 -6.51
N CYS A 17 -1.56 -5.48 -5.26
CA CYS A 17 -2.52 -4.50 -4.76
C CYS A 17 -1.93 -3.09 -4.74
N VAL A 18 -0.68 -2.94 -4.28
CA VAL A 18 0.07 -1.66 -4.30
C VAL A 18 0.16 -1.13 -5.73
N LYS A 19 0.60 -1.96 -6.69
CA LYS A 19 0.71 -1.60 -8.10
C LYS A 19 -0.63 -1.12 -8.68
N ALA A 20 -1.71 -1.84 -8.41
CA ALA A 20 -3.04 -1.45 -8.89
C ALA A 20 -3.48 -0.09 -8.33
N LEU A 21 -3.22 0.17 -7.04
CA LEU A 21 -3.55 1.46 -6.43
C LEU A 21 -2.71 2.61 -7.00
N GLN A 22 -1.41 2.38 -7.23
CA GLN A 22 -0.52 3.38 -7.84
C GLN A 22 -0.97 3.76 -9.25
N ASP A 23 -1.38 2.78 -10.06
CA ASP A 23 -1.93 3.00 -11.40
C ASP A 23 -3.21 3.86 -11.35
N ILE A 24 -4.14 3.51 -10.45
CA ILE A 24 -5.40 4.26 -10.27
C ILE A 24 -5.15 5.69 -9.75
N ALA A 25 -4.22 5.87 -8.82
CA ALA A 25 -3.93 7.16 -8.20
C ALA A 25 -3.23 8.14 -9.16
N GLY A 26 -2.39 7.61 -10.06
CA GLY A 26 -1.59 8.37 -11.01
C GLY A 26 -0.39 9.08 -10.38
N GLY A 27 0.42 9.72 -11.22
CA GLY A 27 1.73 10.27 -10.83
C GLY A 27 1.70 11.38 -9.77
N LEU A 28 0.56 12.07 -9.62
CA LEU A 28 0.37 13.07 -8.56
C LEU A 28 0.55 12.47 -7.16
N LEU A 29 0.40 11.14 -7.03
CA LEU A 29 0.66 10.42 -5.79
C LEU A 29 2.03 10.72 -5.17
N ILE A 30 3.07 10.91 -5.98
CA ILE A 30 4.44 11.18 -5.47
C ILE A 30 4.93 12.60 -5.76
N THR A 31 4.26 13.33 -6.66
CA THR A 31 4.63 14.70 -7.04
C THR A 31 3.72 15.79 -6.46
N ALA A 32 2.71 15.43 -5.67
CA ALA A 32 1.82 16.41 -5.04
C ALA A 32 2.60 17.39 -4.12
N PRO A 33 2.19 18.67 -4.08
CA PRO A 33 2.73 19.64 -3.15
C PRO A 33 2.43 19.22 -1.70
N THR A 34 3.22 19.74 -0.76
CA THR A 34 2.99 19.45 0.66
C THR A 34 1.76 20.19 1.18
N TYR A 35 1.27 19.81 2.37
CA TYR A 35 0.20 20.56 3.01
C TYR A 35 0.63 21.99 3.38
N LYS A 36 1.93 22.22 3.65
CA LYS A 36 2.45 23.58 3.89
C LYS A 36 2.32 24.45 2.65
N ASP A 37 2.58 23.88 1.48
CA ASP A 37 2.39 24.57 0.20
C ASP A 37 0.91 24.89 -0.04
N TYR A 38 0.00 23.96 0.28
CA TYR A 38 -1.44 24.20 0.20
C TYR A 38 -1.91 25.34 1.12
N GLN A 39 -1.28 25.49 2.29
CA GLN A 39 -1.60 26.57 3.24
C GLN A 39 -0.93 27.90 2.89
N ASN A 40 -0.04 27.95 1.89
CA ASN A 40 0.61 29.19 1.48
C ASN A 40 -0.36 30.05 0.64
N PRO A 41 -0.78 31.23 1.12
CA PRO A 41 -1.76 32.07 0.44
C PRO A 41 -1.31 32.54 -0.96
N ASP A 42 0.00 32.59 -1.22
CA ASP A 42 0.56 33.05 -2.49
C ASP A 42 0.34 32.04 -3.62
N ILE A 43 0.32 30.74 -3.31
CA ILE A 43 0.23 29.65 -4.30
C ILE A 43 -1.04 28.79 -4.16
N GLN A 44 -1.79 28.95 -3.07
CA GLN A 44 -2.99 28.14 -2.81
C GLN A 44 -4.00 28.21 -3.95
N LYS A 45 -4.24 29.41 -4.51
CA LYS A 45 -5.20 29.59 -5.62
C LYS A 45 -4.79 28.82 -6.88
N ASP A 46 -3.50 28.74 -7.18
CA ASP A 46 -2.98 27.98 -8.31
C ASP A 46 -3.10 26.47 -8.04
N ILE A 47 -2.79 26.03 -6.82
CA ILE A 47 -2.98 24.64 -6.41
C ILE A 47 -4.45 24.23 -6.54
N GLU A 48 -5.39 25.04 -6.03
CA GLU A 48 -6.83 24.77 -6.12
C GLU A 48 -7.28 24.66 -7.58
N LYS A 49 -6.79 25.54 -8.45
CA LYS A 49 -7.15 25.58 -9.88
C LYS A 49 -6.59 24.40 -10.67
N TYR A 50 -5.30 24.09 -10.52
CA TYR A 50 -4.61 23.14 -11.41
C TYR A 50 -4.59 21.71 -10.87
N LEU A 51 -4.71 21.52 -9.55
CA LEU A 51 -4.72 20.18 -8.94
C LEU A 51 -6.11 19.71 -8.53
N GLY A 52 -7.15 20.46 -8.93
CA GLY A 52 -8.54 20.06 -8.80
C GLY A 52 -8.87 18.76 -9.54
N GLY A 53 -9.91 18.09 -9.07
CA GLY A 53 -10.39 16.82 -9.64
C GLY A 53 -11.80 16.95 -10.23
N LYS A 54 -12.65 15.98 -9.91
CA LYS A 54 -14.07 15.99 -10.27
C LYS A 54 -14.75 17.24 -9.69
N ALA A 55 -15.62 17.86 -10.48
CA ALA A 55 -16.44 18.99 -10.04
C ALA A 55 -17.22 18.67 -8.75
N GLY A 56 -17.27 19.62 -7.82
CA GLY A 56 -17.93 19.46 -6.51
C GLY A 56 -17.08 18.77 -5.44
N ILE A 57 -15.88 18.26 -5.77
CA ILE A 57 -14.93 17.72 -4.78
C ILE A 57 -13.87 18.79 -4.50
N PRO A 58 -13.67 19.22 -3.24
CA PRO A 58 -12.63 20.20 -2.94
C PRO A 58 -11.23 19.64 -3.22
N THR A 59 -10.34 20.46 -3.78
CA THR A 59 -8.97 20.07 -4.13
C THR A 59 -8.21 19.51 -2.93
N GLU A 60 -8.39 20.09 -1.75
CA GLU A 60 -7.79 19.59 -0.51
C GLU A 60 -8.11 18.11 -0.23
N HIS A 61 -9.35 17.68 -0.46
CA HIS A 61 -9.76 16.29 -0.19
C HIS A 61 -9.02 15.30 -1.10
N ARG A 62 -8.85 15.66 -2.38
CA ARG A 62 -8.06 14.88 -3.33
C ARG A 62 -6.60 14.80 -2.87
N LEU A 63 -5.99 15.93 -2.51
CA LEU A 63 -4.59 15.95 -2.06
C LEU A 63 -4.40 15.17 -0.74
N ARG A 64 -5.32 15.28 0.21
CA ARG A 64 -5.31 14.50 1.47
C ARG A 64 -5.42 13.00 1.21
N MET A 65 -6.23 12.58 0.25
CA MET A 65 -6.32 11.17 -0.14
C MET A 65 -4.99 10.64 -0.70
N LEU A 66 -4.33 11.40 -1.58
CA LEU A 66 -3.00 11.02 -2.08
C LEU A 66 -1.98 10.92 -0.94
N GLN A 67 -2.00 11.87 0.00
CA GLN A 67 -1.12 11.83 1.18
C GLN A 67 -1.42 10.65 2.11
N LEU A 68 -2.68 10.25 2.25
CA LEU A 68 -3.06 9.05 3.00
C LEU A 68 -2.47 7.79 2.35
N ILE A 69 -2.63 7.64 1.03
CA ILE A 69 -2.11 6.49 0.28
C ILE A 69 -0.59 6.36 0.48
N ARG A 70 0.17 7.46 0.33
CA ARG A 70 1.63 7.45 0.54
C ARG A 70 2.05 7.01 1.94
N ARG A 71 1.25 7.33 2.95
CA ARG A 71 1.55 6.97 4.35
C ARG A 71 1.21 5.52 4.65
N LEU A 72 0.17 4.98 4.02
CA LEU A 72 -0.23 3.58 4.17
C LEU A 72 0.67 2.63 3.37
N LEU A 73 1.18 3.09 2.23
CA LEU A 73 2.04 2.32 1.33
C LEU A 73 3.47 2.85 1.37
N SER A 74 4.00 3.04 2.57
CA SER A 74 5.40 3.42 2.72
C SER A 74 6.31 2.21 2.50
N LEU A 75 7.59 2.47 2.24
CA LEU A 75 8.61 1.42 2.09
C LEU A 75 8.60 0.47 3.30
N GLU A 76 8.46 1.02 4.51
CA GLU A 76 8.41 0.24 5.75
C GLU A 76 7.23 -0.72 5.78
N THR A 77 6.04 -0.29 5.34
CA THR A 77 4.85 -1.15 5.29
C THR A 77 4.98 -2.23 4.21
N GLU A 78 5.50 -1.89 3.03
CA GLU A 78 5.72 -2.85 1.94
C GLU A 78 6.70 -3.96 2.32
N VAL A 79 7.82 -3.59 2.94
CA VAL A 79 8.82 -4.56 3.44
C VAL A 79 8.24 -5.40 4.58
N LEU A 80 7.49 -4.78 5.51
CA LEU A 80 6.84 -5.50 6.60
C LEU A 80 5.84 -6.53 6.08
N ALA A 81 5.04 -6.19 5.07
CA ALA A 81 4.04 -7.09 4.50
C ALA A 81 4.67 -8.41 3.97
N VAL A 82 5.92 -8.35 3.48
CA VAL A 82 6.64 -9.52 2.98
C VAL A 82 7.31 -10.32 4.10
N HIS A 83 7.92 -9.64 5.06
CA HIS A 83 8.82 -10.26 6.03
C HIS A 83 8.25 -10.50 7.43
N ALA A 84 7.11 -9.91 7.77
CA ALA A 84 6.43 -10.19 9.03
C ALA A 84 6.23 -11.70 9.19
N GLU A 85 6.61 -12.24 10.35
CA GLU A 85 6.50 -13.67 10.67
C GLU A 85 7.31 -14.59 9.74
N GLY A 86 8.36 -14.05 9.11
CA GLY A 86 9.31 -14.77 8.27
C GLY A 86 9.08 -14.56 6.77
N SER A 87 10.15 -14.68 5.98
CA SER A 87 10.11 -14.53 4.51
C SER A 87 9.24 -15.58 3.83
N LEU A 88 8.77 -15.31 2.60
CA LEU A 88 7.91 -16.21 1.79
C LEU A 88 8.36 -17.68 1.80
N GLN A 89 9.66 -17.92 1.72
CA GLN A 89 10.21 -19.27 1.73
C GLN A 89 9.99 -20.00 3.07
N ALA A 90 10.01 -19.29 4.20
CA ALA A 90 9.71 -19.87 5.50
C ALA A 90 8.28 -20.44 5.52
N GLN A 91 7.30 -19.72 4.96
CA GLN A 91 5.93 -20.22 4.87
C GLN A 91 5.82 -21.43 3.95
N ARG A 92 6.50 -21.42 2.79
CA ARG A 92 6.53 -22.57 1.87
C ARG A 92 7.09 -23.82 2.53
N MET A 93 8.17 -23.69 3.28
CA MET A 93 8.78 -24.80 4.02
C MET A 93 7.82 -25.37 5.06
N THR A 94 7.16 -24.51 5.85
CA THR A 94 6.21 -24.97 6.87
C THR A 94 4.97 -25.62 6.26
N ILE A 95 4.41 -25.04 5.19
CA ILE A 95 3.27 -25.63 4.46
C ILE A 95 3.64 -27.01 3.91
N TYR A 96 4.83 -27.13 3.30
CA TYR A 96 5.30 -28.41 2.79
C TYR A 96 5.45 -29.43 3.93
N PHE A 97 6.12 -29.05 5.02
CA PHE A 97 6.32 -29.93 6.17
C PHE A 97 4.98 -30.41 6.74
N GLU A 98 4.04 -29.49 7.01
CA GLU A 98 2.69 -29.80 7.50
C GLU A 98 1.85 -30.65 6.53
N SER A 99 2.21 -30.73 5.25
CA SER A 99 1.53 -31.57 4.25
C SER A 99 1.99 -33.03 4.24
N LEU A 100 3.09 -33.35 4.94
CA LEU A 100 3.63 -34.70 4.98
C LEU A 100 2.75 -35.63 5.83
N PRO A 101 2.36 -36.80 5.32
CA PRO A 101 1.47 -37.73 6.02
C PRO A 101 2.09 -38.36 7.28
N GLU A 102 3.41 -38.24 7.46
CA GLU A 102 4.08 -38.72 8.67
C GLU A 102 3.85 -37.83 9.89
N ILE A 103 3.41 -36.58 9.70
CA ILE A 103 3.14 -35.65 10.82
C ILE A 103 1.89 -36.05 11.60
N ASP A 104 0.86 -36.57 10.94
CA ASP A 104 -0.38 -37.02 11.61
C ASP A 104 -0.16 -38.21 12.57
N LYS A 105 1.03 -38.82 12.54
CA LYS A 105 1.40 -39.96 13.40
C LYS A 105 2.01 -39.53 14.74
N TYR A 106 2.23 -38.24 14.97
CA TYR A 106 2.79 -37.67 16.21
C TYR A 106 1.82 -36.68 16.84
#